data_AF-A0A355D6M8-F1
#
_entry.id   AF-A0A355D6M8-F1
#
_cell.length_a   1.000
_cell.length_b   1.000
_cell.length_c   1.000
_cell.angle_alpha   90.00
_cell.angle_beta   90.00
_cell.angle_gamma   90.00
#
_symmetry.space_group_name_H-M   'P 1'
#
loop_
_entity.id
_entity.type
_entity.pdbx_description
1 polymer ?
#
loop_
_entity_poly.entity_id
_entity_poly.type
_entity_poly.pdbx_seq_one_letter_code
_entity_poly.pdbx_strand_id
1 'polypeptide(L)'
;MVKVKVLELANHISKIKPGSKNEIKPKDPEYKILEPVVTEEMAEVGLCVEFRKPKSAEEVAALCGKSLEETKRILWELALAGVCFVGKEDGIDKYWFEIWVPGHMEMIVNHPHKESVENYKQIAEAFEAYGRKKAPITAGIFPVGTGPMRVIPIETSIQGETKRASYEEVSKYLNENTVFSVSDCSCRTSREAMGEG
;
A
#
# COMPACT_ATOMS: atom_id res chain seq x y z
N MET A 1 -17.79 -14.26 3.45
CA MET A 1 -17.92 -14.79 2.07
C MET A 1 -16.84 -14.12 1.24
N VAL A 2 -16.13 -14.86 0.40
CA VAL A 2 -15.03 -14.29 -0.40
C VAL A 2 -15.59 -13.24 -1.36
N LYS A 3 -15.11 -12.00 -1.26
CA LYS A 3 -15.35 -10.93 -2.23
C LYS A 3 -14.60 -11.22 -3.53
N VAL A 4 -15.33 -11.49 -4.61
CA VAL A 4 -14.76 -12.01 -5.87
C VAL A 4 -14.04 -10.90 -6.62
N LYS A 5 -14.61 -9.70 -6.73
CA LYS A 5 -13.95 -8.57 -7.42
C LYS A 5 -12.74 -8.09 -6.67
N VAL A 6 -12.74 -8.13 -5.34
CA VAL A 6 -11.55 -7.82 -4.54
C VAL A 6 -10.41 -8.83 -4.81
N LEU A 7 -10.74 -10.11 -5.01
CA LEU A 7 -9.73 -11.12 -5.38
C LEU A 7 -9.20 -10.91 -6.81
N GLU A 8 -10.07 -10.56 -7.75
CA GLU A 8 -9.66 -10.14 -9.10
C GLU A 8 -8.74 -8.93 -9.05
N LEU A 9 -9.08 -7.92 -8.23
CA LEU A 9 -8.27 -6.72 -8.03
C LEU A 9 -6.89 -7.05 -7.46
N ALA A 10 -6.80 -7.94 -6.47
CA ALA A 10 -5.52 -8.36 -5.91
C ALA A 10 -4.60 -8.97 -6.99
N ASN A 11 -5.16 -9.82 -7.86
CA ASN A 11 -4.46 -10.40 -9.01
C ASN A 11 -4.08 -9.33 -10.04
N HIS A 12 -4.96 -8.37 -10.31
CA HIS A 12 -4.76 -7.25 -11.24
C HIS A 12 -3.59 -6.35 -10.82
N ILE A 13 -3.54 -5.91 -9.55
CA ILE A 13 -2.43 -5.13 -8.98
C ILE A 13 -1.11 -5.92 -9.08
N SER A 14 -1.17 -7.23 -8.85
CA SER A 14 -0.02 -8.13 -8.94
C SER A 14 0.41 -8.46 -10.37
N LYS A 15 -0.37 -8.06 -11.38
CA LYS A 15 -0.24 -8.48 -12.79
C LYS A 15 -0.20 -10.01 -12.95
N ILE A 16 -0.96 -10.73 -12.14
CA ILE A 16 -1.07 -12.18 -12.17
C ILE A 16 -2.32 -12.56 -12.95
N LYS A 17 -2.17 -13.46 -13.93
CA LYS A 17 -3.29 -13.96 -14.71
C LYS A 17 -4.15 -14.92 -13.85
N PRO A 18 -5.48 -14.77 -13.82
CA PRO A 18 -6.38 -15.74 -13.20
C PRO A 18 -6.15 -17.16 -13.75
N GLY A 19 -6.25 -18.16 -12.88
CA GLY A 19 -5.97 -19.57 -13.18
C GLY A 19 -4.49 -19.93 -13.39
N SER A 20 -3.56 -18.99 -13.20
CA SER A 20 -2.13 -19.30 -13.22
C SER A 20 -1.68 -19.98 -11.93
N LYS A 21 -0.52 -20.65 -11.95
CA LYS A 21 0.06 -21.31 -10.75
C LYS A 21 0.27 -20.35 -9.58
N ASN A 22 0.48 -19.07 -9.87
CA ASN A 22 0.76 -18.02 -8.90
C ASN A 22 -0.48 -17.17 -8.55
N GLU A 23 -1.67 -17.56 -9.02
CA GLU A 23 -2.92 -16.88 -8.70
C GLU A 23 -3.08 -16.67 -7.19
N ILE A 24 -3.43 -15.43 -6.82
CA ILE A 24 -3.71 -15.05 -5.45
C ILE A 24 -4.98 -15.75 -5.00
N LYS A 25 -4.92 -16.36 -3.83
CA LYS A 25 -6.01 -17.07 -3.19
C LYS A 25 -6.59 -16.23 -2.04
N PRO A 26 -7.82 -16.51 -1.59
CA PRO A 26 -8.42 -15.78 -0.46
C PRO A 26 -7.63 -15.84 0.87
N LYS A 27 -6.72 -16.81 1.00
CA LYS A 27 -5.86 -16.94 2.18
C LYS A 27 -4.56 -16.14 2.07
N ASP A 28 -4.21 -15.69 0.88
CA ASP A 28 -2.97 -14.97 0.63
C ASP A 28 -3.04 -13.55 1.22
N PRO A 29 -1.90 -13.04 1.73
CA PRO A 29 -1.87 -11.72 2.36
C PRO A 29 -2.28 -10.59 1.42
N GLU A 30 -1.97 -10.70 0.13
CA GLU A 30 -2.36 -9.72 -0.90
C GLU A 30 -3.89 -9.54 -1.01
N TYR A 31 -4.67 -10.59 -0.75
CA TYR A 31 -6.14 -10.49 -0.68
C TYR A 31 -6.61 -10.04 0.70
N LYS A 32 -6.08 -10.67 1.75
CA LYS A 32 -6.52 -10.43 3.13
C LYS A 32 -6.35 -8.98 3.57
N ILE A 33 -5.34 -8.27 3.05
CA ILE A 33 -5.14 -6.86 3.36
C ILE A 33 -6.22 -5.96 2.72
N LEU A 34 -6.73 -6.33 1.54
CA LEU A 34 -7.73 -5.55 0.81
C LEU A 34 -9.14 -5.80 1.32
N GLU A 35 -9.47 -7.03 1.70
CA GLU A 35 -10.84 -7.43 2.06
C GLU A 35 -11.52 -6.52 3.10
N PRO A 36 -10.86 -6.02 4.16
CA PRO A 36 -11.52 -5.18 5.16
C PRO A 36 -11.79 -3.74 4.69
N VAL A 37 -11.04 -3.23 3.70
CA VAL A 37 -11.09 -1.81 3.27
C VAL A 37 -11.64 -1.61 1.86
N VAL A 38 -11.74 -2.67 1.06
CA VAL A 38 -12.24 -2.62 -0.32
C VAL A 38 -13.59 -3.31 -0.43
N THR A 39 -14.58 -2.60 -0.99
CA THR A 39 -15.89 -3.16 -1.36
C THR A 39 -15.86 -3.77 -2.77
N GLU A 40 -16.87 -4.55 -3.14
CA GLU A 40 -16.98 -5.07 -4.52
C GLU A 40 -17.10 -3.91 -5.53
N GLU A 41 -17.85 -2.86 -5.20
CA GLU A 41 -18.00 -1.65 -6.01
C GLU A 41 -16.66 -0.92 -6.22
N MET A 42 -15.88 -0.76 -5.16
CA MET A 42 -14.52 -0.20 -5.25
C MET A 42 -13.65 -1.06 -6.16
N ALA A 43 -13.73 -2.38 -6.01
CA ALA A 43 -12.93 -3.29 -6.82
C ALA A 43 -13.30 -3.25 -8.31
N GLU A 44 -14.58 -3.10 -8.66
CA GLU A 44 -15.02 -2.93 -10.05
C GLU A 44 -14.37 -1.72 -10.73
N VAL A 45 -14.35 -0.57 -10.05
CA VAL A 45 -13.66 0.63 -10.56
C VAL A 45 -12.15 0.44 -10.55
N GLY A 46 -11.61 -0.17 -9.50
CA GLY A 46 -10.19 -0.47 -9.37
C GLY A 46 -9.66 -1.31 -10.52
N LEU A 47 -10.43 -2.27 -11.04
CA LEU A 47 -10.05 -3.09 -12.20
C LEU A 47 -9.82 -2.27 -13.49
N CYS A 48 -10.37 -1.06 -13.58
CA CYS A 48 -10.16 -0.14 -14.70
C CYS A 48 -8.93 0.77 -14.53
N VAL A 49 -8.30 0.79 -13.35
CA VAL A 49 -7.04 1.50 -13.10
C VAL A 49 -5.86 0.64 -13.55
N GLU A 50 -4.83 1.25 -14.12
CA GLU A 50 -3.69 0.52 -14.67
C GLU A 50 -2.44 0.60 -13.77
N PHE A 51 -1.62 -0.45 -13.82
CA PHE A 51 -0.32 -0.50 -13.18
C PHE A 51 0.65 0.49 -13.83
N ARG A 52 1.16 1.46 -13.05
CA ARG A 52 2.13 2.49 -13.45
C ARG A 52 1.75 3.28 -14.71
N LYS A 53 0.45 3.39 -14.97
CA LYS A 53 -0.09 4.22 -16.06
C LYS A 53 -1.15 5.13 -15.45
N PRO A 54 -0.78 6.36 -15.08
CA PRO A 54 -1.70 7.32 -14.48
C PRO A 54 -2.89 7.60 -15.42
N LYS A 55 -4.11 7.49 -14.90
CA LYS A 55 -5.35 7.81 -15.62
C LYS A 55 -6.19 8.82 -14.84
N SER A 56 -6.85 9.72 -15.55
CA SER A 56 -7.85 10.60 -14.94
C SER A 56 -9.13 9.83 -14.60
N ALA A 57 -9.95 10.41 -13.72
CA ALA A 57 -11.27 9.85 -13.43
C ALA A 57 -12.19 9.80 -14.66
N GLU A 58 -12.01 10.69 -15.64
CA GLU A 58 -12.76 10.68 -16.90
C GLU A 58 -12.41 9.46 -17.76
N GLU A 59 -11.12 9.16 -17.88
CA GLU A 59 -10.63 7.97 -18.59
C GLU A 59 -11.11 6.69 -17.91
N VAL A 60 -11.08 6.63 -16.58
CA VAL A 60 -11.58 5.47 -15.81
C VAL A 60 -13.10 5.33 -15.94
N ALA A 61 -13.85 6.43 -15.88
CA ALA A 61 -15.32 6.43 -16.00
C ALA A 61 -15.77 5.85 -17.36
N ALA A 62 -15.05 6.20 -18.43
CA ALA A 62 -15.30 5.66 -19.76
C ALA A 62 -15.06 4.14 -19.85
N LEU A 63 -14.16 3.59 -19.00
CA LEU A 63 -13.84 2.15 -18.97
C LEU A 63 -14.82 1.35 -18.11
N CYS A 64 -15.24 1.88 -16.95
CA CYS A 64 -16.14 1.19 -16.03
C CYS A 64 -17.63 1.43 -16.33
N GLY A 65 -17.96 2.41 -17.18
CA GLY A 65 -19.33 2.75 -17.56
C GLY A 65 -20.14 3.45 -16.46
N LYS A 66 -19.48 3.97 -15.41
CA LYS A 66 -20.10 4.75 -14.33
C LYS A 66 -20.09 6.24 -14.63
N SER A 67 -20.86 7.02 -13.87
CA SER A 67 -20.81 8.47 -13.96
C SER A 67 -19.44 9.01 -13.52
N LEU A 68 -19.07 10.20 -14.01
CA LEU A 68 -17.81 10.84 -13.61
C LEU A 68 -17.77 11.13 -12.10
N GLU A 69 -18.87 11.59 -11.52
CA GLU A 69 -18.96 11.92 -10.09
C GLU A 69 -18.78 10.67 -9.22
N GLU A 70 -19.48 9.59 -9.56
CA GLU A 70 -19.35 8.30 -8.86
C GLU A 70 -17.94 7.74 -8.99
N THR A 71 -17.35 7.80 -10.19
CA THR A 71 -15.98 7.33 -10.43
C THR A 71 -14.96 8.13 -9.63
N LYS A 72 -15.08 9.46 -9.58
CA LYS A 72 -14.21 10.33 -8.76
C LYS A 72 -14.30 9.97 -7.29
N ARG A 73 -15.52 9.79 -6.76
CA ARG A 73 -15.74 9.39 -5.36
C ARG A 73 -15.06 8.06 -5.05
N ILE A 74 -15.29 7.03 -5.88
CA ILE A 74 -14.75 5.69 -5.64
C ILE A 74 -13.22 5.66 -5.79
N LEU A 75 -12.65 6.37 -6.78
CA LEU A 75 -11.20 6.48 -6.93
C LEU A 75 -10.54 7.16 -5.74
N TRP A 76 -11.19 8.19 -5.18
CA TRP A 76 -10.72 8.84 -3.97
C TRP A 76 -10.80 7.91 -2.75
N GLU A 77 -11.88 7.15 -2.60
CA GLU A 77 -12.02 6.13 -1.55
C GLU A 77 -10.96 5.03 -1.68
N LEU A 78 -10.66 4.57 -2.89
CA LEU A 78 -9.57 3.63 -3.17
C LEU A 78 -8.19 4.19 -2.82
N ALA A 79 -7.98 5.48 -3.05
CA ALA A 79 -6.73 6.16 -2.68
C ALA A 79 -6.60 6.29 -1.16
N LEU A 80 -7.67 6.69 -0.46
CA LEU A 80 -7.72 6.73 0.99
C LEU A 80 -7.54 5.34 1.63
N ALA A 81 -8.06 4.29 0.99
CA ALA A 81 -7.87 2.90 1.40
C ALA A 81 -6.40 2.42 1.25
N GLY A 82 -5.53 3.22 0.62
CA GLY A 82 -4.13 2.89 0.36
C GLY A 82 -3.90 1.92 -0.80
N VAL A 83 -4.94 1.66 -1.60
CA VAL A 83 -4.90 0.68 -2.71
C VAL A 83 -4.44 1.35 -4.00
N CYS A 84 -4.96 2.54 -4.28
CA CYS A 84 -4.63 3.34 -5.44
C CYS A 84 -3.72 4.51 -5.05
N PHE A 85 -2.80 4.91 -5.93
CA PHE A 85 -2.03 6.13 -5.75
C PHE A 85 -2.69 7.25 -6.56
N VAL A 86 -2.65 8.45 -5.99
CA VAL A 86 -3.13 9.67 -6.64
C VAL A 86 -2.02 10.69 -6.72
N GLY A 87 -1.93 11.38 -7.84
CA GLY A 87 -0.95 12.42 -8.11
C GLY A 87 -1.52 13.41 -9.10
N LYS A 88 -0.96 14.61 -9.13
CA LYS A 88 -1.46 15.69 -9.97
C LYS A 88 -0.55 15.86 -11.19
N GLU A 89 -1.13 15.75 -12.38
CA GLU A 89 -0.45 16.01 -13.65
C GLU A 89 -1.28 17.06 -14.40
N ASP A 90 -0.65 18.17 -14.78
CA ASP A 90 -1.30 19.32 -15.43
C ASP A 90 -2.56 19.83 -14.70
N GLY A 91 -2.56 19.76 -13.36
CA GLY A 91 -3.67 20.20 -12.53
C GLY A 91 -4.84 19.22 -12.44
N ILE A 92 -4.72 18.03 -13.05
CA ILE A 92 -5.72 16.96 -13.03
C ILE A 92 -5.24 15.83 -12.15
N ASP A 93 -6.12 15.31 -11.30
CA ASP A 93 -5.81 14.13 -10.49
C ASP A 93 -5.77 12.88 -11.38
N LYS A 94 -4.64 12.18 -11.31
CA LYS A 94 -4.36 10.92 -11.99
C LYS A 94 -4.20 9.81 -10.97
N TYR A 95 -4.69 8.64 -11.33
CA TYR A 95 -4.79 7.45 -10.49
C TYR A 95 -4.05 6.28 -11.12
N TRP A 96 -3.27 5.53 -10.35
CA TRP A 96 -2.55 4.34 -10.82
C TRP A 96 -2.30 3.33 -9.69
N PHE A 97 -1.92 2.11 -10.07
CA PHE A 97 -1.39 1.12 -9.12
C PHE A 97 0.13 1.02 -9.17
N GLU A 98 0.72 0.71 -8.02
CA GLU A 98 2.10 0.28 -7.87
C GLU A 98 2.21 -1.23 -7.62
N ILE A 99 3.45 -1.71 -7.58
CA ILE A 99 3.74 -3.11 -7.27
C ILE A 99 3.52 -3.40 -5.80
N TRP A 100 3.05 -4.61 -5.49
CA TRP A 100 3.05 -5.10 -4.12
C TRP A 100 4.48 -5.18 -3.56
N VAL A 101 4.80 -4.21 -2.73
CA VAL A 101 5.96 -4.16 -1.84
C VAL A 101 5.48 -3.75 -0.46
N PRO A 102 6.26 -3.97 0.61
CA PRO A 102 5.89 -3.50 1.94
C PRO A 102 5.39 -2.05 1.92
N GLY A 103 6.10 -1.13 1.26
CA GLY A 103 5.69 0.28 1.16
C GLY A 103 4.28 0.55 0.59
N HIS A 104 3.76 -0.28 -0.33
CA HIS A 104 2.35 -0.14 -0.78
C HIS A 104 1.39 -0.63 0.30
N MET A 105 1.67 -1.77 0.91
CA MET A 105 0.86 -2.29 2.02
C MET A 105 0.89 -1.37 3.25
N GLU A 106 1.98 -0.63 3.46
CA GLU A 106 2.08 0.38 4.53
C GLU A 106 1.03 1.48 4.39
N MET A 107 0.63 1.84 3.16
CA MET A 107 -0.46 2.80 2.93
C MET A 107 -1.81 2.26 3.43
N ILE A 108 -2.01 0.93 3.38
CA ILE A 108 -3.22 0.27 3.87
C ILE A 108 -3.15 0.03 5.38
N VAL A 109 -1.97 -0.34 5.89
CA VAL A 109 -1.77 -0.50 7.34
C VAL A 109 -1.99 0.84 8.03
N ASN A 110 -1.39 1.92 7.55
CA ASN A 110 -1.57 3.25 8.14
C ASN A 110 -2.85 3.95 7.70
N HIS A 111 -3.93 3.18 7.47
CA HIS A 111 -5.22 3.71 7.07
C HIS A 111 -5.66 4.86 7.99
N PRO A 112 -6.06 6.03 7.44
CA PRO A 112 -6.36 7.22 8.23
C PRO A 112 -7.56 7.02 9.17
N HIS A 113 -8.44 6.08 8.84
CA HIS A 113 -9.61 5.71 9.65
C HIS A 113 -9.48 4.28 10.19
N LYS A 114 -8.29 3.89 10.69
CA LYS A 114 -8.05 2.53 11.21
C LYS A 114 -9.08 2.07 12.25
N GLU A 115 -9.58 2.98 13.08
CA GLU A 115 -10.57 2.70 14.13
C GLU A 115 -11.95 2.31 13.58
N SER A 116 -12.29 2.73 12.35
CA SER A 116 -13.57 2.38 11.72
C SER A 116 -13.49 1.07 10.92
N VAL A 117 -12.32 0.42 10.85
CA VAL A 117 -12.15 -0.84 10.13
C VAL A 117 -12.50 -2.01 11.06
N GLU A 118 -13.62 -2.67 10.79
CA GLU A 118 -14.16 -3.76 11.62
C GLU A 118 -13.14 -4.87 11.92
N ASN A 119 -12.30 -5.21 10.95
CA ASN A 119 -11.28 -6.26 11.09
C ASN A 119 -9.87 -5.73 10.79
N TYR A 120 -9.48 -4.67 11.49
CA TYR A 120 -8.16 -4.07 11.31
C TYR A 120 -7.00 -5.02 11.66
N LYS A 121 -7.21 -5.95 12.62
CA LYS A 121 -6.20 -6.97 12.96
C LYS A 121 -5.80 -7.83 11.75
N GLN A 122 -6.75 -8.17 10.87
CA GLN A 122 -6.45 -8.91 9.64
C GLN A 122 -5.48 -8.17 8.71
N ILE A 123 -5.58 -6.84 8.62
CA ILE A 123 -4.66 -6.01 7.83
C ILE A 123 -3.23 -6.14 8.38
N ALA A 124 -3.10 -6.05 9.71
CA ALA A 124 -1.80 -6.20 10.38
C ALA A 124 -1.19 -7.59 10.19
N GLU A 125 -1.98 -8.65 10.36
CA GLU A 125 -1.55 -10.03 10.13
C GLU A 125 -1.17 -10.28 8.66
N ALA A 126 -1.93 -9.71 7.72
CA ALA A 126 -1.64 -9.84 6.28
C ALA A 126 -0.33 -9.12 5.90
N PHE A 127 -0.08 -7.93 6.45
CA PHE A 127 1.17 -7.19 6.25
C PHE A 127 2.38 -7.99 6.73
N GLU A 128 2.32 -8.54 7.94
CA GLU A 128 3.37 -9.37 8.50
C GLU A 128 3.59 -10.65 7.68
N ALA A 129 2.50 -11.34 7.33
CA ALA A 129 2.54 -12.57 6.55
C ALA A 129 3.10 -12.34 5.14
N TYR A 130 2.87 -11.18 4.51
CA TYR A 130 3.48 -10.83 3.22
C TYR A 130 5.00 -10.75 3.33
N GLY A 131 5.50 -10.11 4.39
CA GLY A 131 6.92 -10.07 4.71
C GLY A 131 7.52 -11.47 4.79
N ARG A 132 6.92 -12.37 5.57
CA ARG A 132 7.37 -13.77 5.69
C ARG A 132 7.30 -14.53 4.37
N LYS A 133 6.28 -14.27 3.54
CA LYS A 133 6.08 -14.92 2.23
C LYS A 133 7.15 -14.49 1.22
N LYS A 134 7.50 -13.20 1.17
CA LYS A 134 8.40 -12.65 0.14
C LYS A 134 9.87 -12.62 0.54
N ALA A 135 10.19 -12.48 1.83
CA ALA A 135 11.58 -12.38 2.29
C ALA A 135 12.47 -13.57 1.86
N PRO A 136 12.03 -14.85 1.92
CA PRO A 136 12.86 -15.96 1.46
C PRO A 136 13.10 -15.95 -0.06
N ILE A 137 12.14 -15.42 -0.83
CA ILE A 137 12.24 -15.35 -2.30
C ILE A 137 13.31 -14.33 -2.70
N THR A 138 13.45 -13.23 -1.95
CA THR A 138 14.40 -12.16 -2.25
C THR A 138 15.75 -12.32 -1.56
N ALA A 139 15.88 -13.26 -0.63
CA ALA A 139 17.13 -13.55 0.08
C ALA A 139 18.22 -14.01 -0.91
N GLY A 140 19.34 -13.29 -0.94
CA GLY A 140 20.49 -13.60 -1.80
C GLY A 140 20.35 -13.19 -3.27
N ILE A 141 19.20 -12.65 -3.70
CA ILE A 141 19.03 -12.09 -5.06
C ILE A 141 19.75 -10.74 -5.18
N PHE A 142 19.70 -9.94 -4.12
CA PHE A 142 20.31 -8.62 -4.10
C PHE A 142 21.72 -8.69 -3.51
N PRO A 143 22.71 -7.97 -4.08
CA PRO A 143 23.97 -7.70 -3.42
C PRO A 143 23.78 -7.17 -1.98
N VAL A 144 24.74 -7.47 -1.11
CA VAL A 144 24.72 -6.97 0.27
C VAL A 144 24.63 -5.44 0.26
N GLY A 145 23.60 -4.90 0.91
CA GLY A 145 23.34 -3.46 0.99
C GLY A 145 22.46 -2.88 -0.12
N THR A 146 22.08 -3.65 -1.14
CA THR A 146 21.21 -3.18 -2.24
C THR A 146 19.82 -3.83 -2.23
N GLY A 147 19.49 -4.60 -1.19
CA GLY A 147 18.16 -5.17 -1.01
C GLY A 147 17.12 -4.08 -0.67
N PRO A 148 15.83 -4.32 -0.95
CA PRO A 148 14.76 -3.40 -0.55
C PRO A 148 14.64 -3.27 0.98
N MET A 149 15.14 -4.26 1.71
CA MET A 149 15.32 -4.20 3.16
C MET A 149 16.81 -4.07 3.47
N ARG A 150 17.17 -3.04 4.24
CA ARG A 150 18.54 -2.85 4.72
C ARG A 150 18.83 -3.92 5.79
N VAL A 151 19.66 -4.91 5.44
CA VAL A 151 20.19 -5.85 6.43
C VAL A 151 21.33 -5.14 7.17
N ILE A 152 21.16 -4.92 8.47
CA ILE A 152 22.22 -4.42 9.35
C ILE A 152 22.83 -5.64 10.05
N PRO A 153 24.10 -6.00 9.77
CA PRO A 153 24.76 -7.12 10.43
C PRO A 153 24.81 -6.88 11.94
N ILE A 154 24.57 -7.93 12.72
CA ILE A 154 24.44 -7.88 14.18
C ILE A 154 25.72 -7.33 14.85
N GLU A 155 26.91 -7.58 14.28
CA GLU A 155 28.19 -7.02 14.79
C GLU A 155 28.27 -5.48 14.64
N THR A 156 27.55 -4.90 13.70
CA THR A 156 27.34 -3.45 13.56
C THR A 156 26.01 -3.02 14.17
N SER A 157 25.66 -3.61 15.33
CA SER A 157 24.56 -3.13 16.16
C SER A 157 24.58 -1.60 16.18
N ILE A 158 23.47 -1.02 15.74
CA ILE A 158 23.29 0.44 15.69
C ILE A 158 23.70 0.95 17.06
N GLN A 159 24.78 1.74 17.14
CA GLN A 159 25.01 2.51 18.35
C GLN A 159 23.74 3.33 18.52
N GLY A 160 22.97 3.06 19.58
CA GLY A 160 21.74 3.77 19.93
C GLY A 160 22.02 5.22 20.35
N GLU A 161 22.97 5.88 19.69
CA GLU A 161 23.22 7.28 19.85
C GLU A 161 22.02 8.04 19.30
N THR A 162 21.29 8.63 20.24
CA THR A 162 20.26 9.61 19.94
C THR A 162 20.97 10.86 19.44
N LYS A 163 21.33 10.90 18.14
CA LYS A 163 21.86 12.13 17.53
C LYS A 163 20.84 13.23 17.76
N ARG A 164 21.22 14.26 18.51
CA ARG A 164 20.43 15.49 18.64
C ARG A 164 20.74 16.35 17.42
N ALA A 165 19.77 16.55 16.55
CA ALA A 165 19.90 17.50 15.45
C ALA A 165 19.89 18.93 15.99
N SER A 166 20.76 19.79 15.46
CA SER A 166 20.77 21.22 15.75
C SER A 166 19.54 21.92 15.13
N TYR A 167 19.24 23.12 15.62
CA TYR A 167 18.17 23.94 15.05
C TYR A 167 18.44 24.24 13.57
N GLU A 168 19.69 24.52 13.20
CA GLU A 168 20.11 24.82 11.84
C GLU A 168 19.92 23.62 10.90
N GLU A 169 20.24 22.40 11.36
CA GLU A 169 19.99 21.17 10.59
C GLU A 169 18.49 20.96 10.33
N VAL A 170 17.65 21.11 11.36
CA VAL A 170 16.19 20.89 11.23
C VAL A 170 15.54 22.01 10.41
N SER A 171 15.87 23.27 10.69
CA SER A 171 15.30 24.43 10.00
C SER A 171 15.60 24.44 8.50
N LYS A 172 16.76 23.94 8.08
CA LYS A 172 17.06 23.73 6.65
C LYS A 172 15.98 22.85 5.99
N TYR A 173 15.74 21.64 6.52
CA TYR A 173 14.76 20.72 5.94
C TYR A 173 13.33 21.28 5.99
N LEU A 174 12.98 22.02 7.04
CA LEU A 174 11.66 22.66 7.15
C LEU A 174 11.48 23.83 6.17
N ASN A 175 12.52 24.62 5.93
CA ASN A 175 12.44 25.79 5.06
C ASN A 175 12.58 25.44 3.57
N GLU A 176 13.29 24.37 3.24
CA GLU A 176 13.46 23.89 1.85
C GLU A 176 12.23 23.13 1.32
N ASN A 177 11.31 22.72 2.18
CA ASN A 177 10.12 21.94 1.80
C ASN A 177 8.83 22.69 2.13
N THR A 178 7.84 22.59 1.24
CA THR A 178 6.52 23.20 1.42
C THR A 178 5.42 22.17 1.74
N VAL A 179 5.73 20.88 1.58
CA VAL A 179 4.79 19.77 1.79
C VAL A 179 5.41 18.80 2.78
N PHE A 180 4.66 18.49 3.83
CA PHE A 180 5.05 17.53 4.87
C PHE A 180 3.97 16.48 5.01
N SER A 181 4.38 15.22 5.19
CA SER A 181 3.49 14.12 5.54
C SER A 181 3.96 13.51 6.85
N VAL A 182 3.01 13.24 7.74
CA VAL A 182 3.24 12.58 9.02
C VAL A 182 2.39 11.33 9.04
N SER A 183 2.99 10.20 9.38
CA SER A 183 2.31 8.91 9.45
C SER A 183 2.91 8.08 10.59
N ASP A 184 2.10 7.21 11.18
CA ASP A 184 2.58 6.25 12.18
C ASP A 184 3.63 5.32 11.57
N CYS A 185 4.53 4.75 12.38
CA CYS A 185 5.39 3.69 11.89
C CYS A 185 4.53 2.45 11.62
N SER A 186 4.34 2.09 10.34
CA SER A 186 3.54 0.95 9.89
C SER A 186 3.88 -0.36 10.59
N CYS A 187 5.16 -0.61 10.83
CA CYS A 187 5.63 -1.76 11.62
C CYS A 187 5.12 -1.73 13.06
N ARG A 188 5.13 -0.57 13.72
CA ARG A 188 4.60 -0.41 15.08
C ARG A 188 3.08 -0.54 15.09
N THR A 189 2.40 0.13 14.17
CA THR A 189 0.94 0.05 13.98
C THR A 189 0.48 -1.40 13.83
N SER A 190 1.20 -2.19 13.01
CA SER A 190 0.92 -3.62 12.83
C SER A 190 1.09 -4.42 14.13
N ARG A 191 2.16 -4.19 14.91
CA ARG A 191 2.39 -4.89 16.18
C ARG A 191 1.35 -4.54 17.24
N GLU A 192 1.01 -3.26 17.37
CA GLU A 192 -0.05 -2.79 18.28
C GLU A 192 -1.40 -3.43 17.94
N ALA A 193 -1.77 -3.46 16.66
CA ALA A 193 -3.00 -4.11 16.18
C ALA A 193 -3.05 -5.63 16.43
N MET A 194 -1.89 -6.29 16.49
CA MET A 194 -1.77 -7.70 16.84
C MET A 194 -1.69 -7.96 18.36
N GLY A 195 -1.55 -6.91 19.18
CA GLY A 195 -1.38 -7.02 20.64
C GLY A 195 0.06 -7.34 21.07
N GLU A 196 1.05 -7.00 20.25
CA GLU A 196 2.48 -7.31 20.42
C GLU A 196 3.37 -6.06 20.62
N GLY A 197 2.78 -4.86 20.64
CA GLY A 197 3.48 -3.56 20.55
C GLY A 197 3.34 -2.67 21.78
#